data_AF-A0A1H8LL77-F1
#
_entry.id   AF-A0A1H8LL77-F1
#
_cell.length_a   1.000
_cell.length_b   1.000
_cell.length_c   1.000
_cell.angle_alpha   90.00
_cell.angle_beta   90.00
_cell.angle_gamma   90.00
#
_symmetry.space_group_name_H-M   'P 1'
#
loop_
_entity.id
_entity.type
_entity.pdbx_description
1 polymer ?
#
loop_
_entity_poly.entity_id
_entity_poly.type
_entity_poly.pdbx_seq_one_letter_code
_entity_poly.pdbx_strand_id
1 'polypeptide(L)' 'MLTKDKVKELIDHMPETFSVDDLVDKVILLQKIENGEKEIEDGEGIDWEDMKKEMDLWLK' A
#
# COMPACT_ATOMS: atom_id res chain seq x y z
N MET A 1 9.69 -5.07 -2.88
CA MET A 1 10.39 -4.17 -3.84
C MET A 1 9.56 -4.13 -5.12
N LEU A 2 9.18 -2.95 -5.61
CA LEU A 2 8.31 -2.83 -6.77
C LEU A 2 8.95 -3.42 -8.05
N THR A 3 8.22 -4.29 -8.75
CA THR A 3 8.68 -4.92 -9.99
C THR A 3 7.83 -4.46 -11.18
N LYS A 4 8.42 -4.53 -12.37
CA LYS A 4 7.70 -4.23 -13.63
C LYS A 4 6.43 -5.07 -13.78
N ASP A 5 6.47 -6.34 -13.39
CA ASP A 5 5.33 -7.24 -13.57
C ASP A 5 4.19 -6.92 -12.60
N LYS A 6 4.48 -6.53 -11.35
CA LYS A 6 3.45 -6.02 -10.42
C LYS A 6 2.82 -4.70 -10.92
N VAL A 7 3.61 -3.83 -11.57
CA VAL A 7 3.05 -2.60 -12.18
C VAL A 7 2.14 -2.92 -13.37
N LYS A 8 2.47 -3.93 -14.19
CA LYS A 8 1.57 -4.37 -15.27
C LYS A 8 0.27 -4.94 -14.71
N GLU A 9 0.36 -5.82 -13.71
CA GLU A 9 -0.82 -6.38 -13.05
C GLU A 9 -1.68 -5.28 -12.44
N LEU A 10 -1.09 -4.26 -11.82
CA LEU A 10 -1.83 -3.08 -11.36
C LEU A 10 -2.59 -2.40 -12.49
N ILE A 11 -1.95 -2.16 -13.65
CA ILE A 11 -2.57 -1.54 -14.83
C ILE A 11 -3.70 -2.41 -15.39
N ASP A 12 -3.56 -3.74 -15.40
CA ASP A 12 -4.59 -4.67 -15.87
C ASP A 12 -5.89 -4.56 -15.06
N HIS A 13 -5.83 -4.05 -13.82
CA HIS A 13 -6.99 -3.80 -12.95
C HIS A 13 -7.46 -2.34 -12.95
N MET A 14 -6.78 -1.44 -13.68
CA MET A 14 -7.21 -0.05 -13.81
C MET A 14 -8.35 0.08 -14.83
N PRO A 15 -9.18 1.14 -14.72
CA PRO A 15 -10.19 1.42 -15.74
C PRO A 15 -9.56 1.65 -17.12
N GLU A 16 -10.33 1.46 -18.20
CA GLU A 16 -9.89 1.76 -19.57
C GLU A 16 -9.36 3.20 -19.75
N THR A 17 -9.86 4.15 -18.96
CA THR A 17 -9.40 5.53 -18.94
C THR A 17 -9.07 5.95 -17.51
N PHE A 18 -7.86 6.48 -17.32
CA PHE A 18 -7.38 7.03 -16.06
C PHE A 18 -6.43 8.19 -16.35
N SER A 19 -6.21 9.05 -15.36
CA SER A 19 -5.22 10.13 -15.44
C SER A 19 -3.83 9.64 -15.05
N VAL A 20 -2.78 10.37 -15.45
CA VAL A 20 -1.41 10.05 -15.00
C VAL A 20 -1.30 10.11 -13.47
N ASP A 21 -2.01 11.04 -12.84
CA ASP A 21 -2.04 11.18 -11.38
C ASP A 21 -2.61 9.92 -10.71
N ASP A 22 -3.69 9.34 -11.25
CA ASP A 22 -4.26 8.09 -10.76
C ASP A 22 -3.24 6.94 -10.81
N LEU A 23 -2.48 6.84 -11.89
CA LEU A 23 -1.44 5.82 -12.03
C LEU A 23 -0.34 6.01 -10.98
N VAL A 24 0.13 7.24 -10.80
CA VAL A 24 1.18 7.57 -9.81
C VAL A 24 0.71 7.21 -8.40
N ASP A 25 -0.50 7.59 -8.03
CA ASP A 25 -1.07 7.30 -6.72
C ASP A 25 -1.19 5.78 -6.47
N LYS A 26 -1.64 5.03 -7.48
CA LYS A 26 -1.76 3.58 -7.40
C LYS A 26 -0.40 2.89 -7.27
N VAL A 27 0.62 3.37 -7.99
CA VAL A 27 1.98 2.85 -7.89
C VAL A 27 2.60 3.15 -6.51
N ILE A 28 2.38 4.35 -5.97
CA ILE A 28 2.83 4.71 -4.62
C ILE A 28 2.15 3.82 -3.58
N LEU A 29 0.84 3.61 -3.70
CA LEU A 29 0.09 2.74 -2.80
C LEU A 29 0.63 1.30 -2.82
N LEU A 30 0.83 0.74 -4.02
CA LEU A 30 1.40 -0.59 -4.18
C LEU A 30 2.78 -0.70 -3.50
N GLN A 31 3.66 0.29 -3.70
CA GLN A 31 4.96 0.32 -3.05
C GLN A 31 4.87 0.38 -1.50
N LYS A 32 3.87 1.08 -0.95
CA LYS A 32 3.65 1.12 0.51
C LYS A 32 3.20 -0.24 1.05
N ILE A 33 2.30 -0.92 0.34
CA ILE A 33 1.83 -2.26 0.73
C ILE A 33 3.01 -3.25 0.75
N GLU A 34 3.82 -3.28 -0.30
CA GLU A 34 5.02 -4.14 -0.37
C GLU A 34 6.02 -3.89 0.76
N ASN A 35 6.17 -2.63 1.17
CA ASN A 35 7.03 -2.29 2.29
C ASN A 35 6.43 -2.77 3.60
N GLY A 36 5.13 -2.55 3.83
CA GLY A 36 4.44 -3.02 5.02
C GLY A 36 4.46 -4.55 5.15
N GLU A 37 4.29 -5.29 4.06
CA GLU A 37 4.44 -6.75 4.07
C GLU A 37 5.84 -7.17 4.51
N LYS A 38 6.87 -6.50 3.98
CA LYS A 38 8.25 -6.75 4.37
C LYS A 38 8.53 -6.38 5.84
N GLU A 39 8.02 -5.25 6.31
CA GLU A 39 8.13 -4.83 7.72
C GLU A 39 7.50 -5.87 8.65
N ILE A 40 6.38 -6.49 8.25
CA ILE A 40 5.76 -7.59 9.01
C ILE A 40 6.65 -8.82 9.01
N GLU A 41 7.21 -9.21 7.86
CA GLU A 41 8.15 -10.35 7.75
C GLU A 41 9.41 -10.14 8.61
N ASP A 42 9.91 -8.91 8.65
CA ASP A 42 11.10 -8.50 9.43
C ASP A 42 10.77 -8.29 10.93
N GLY A 43 9.50 -8.40 11.34
CA GLY A 43 9.06 -8.24 12.72
C GLY A 43 9.01 -6.79 13.21
N GLU A 44 8.96 -5.83 12.30
CA GLU A 44 8.91 -4.38 12.54
C GLU A 44 7.48 -3.85 12.74
N GLY A 45 6.49 -4.73 12.81
CA GLY A 45 5.10 -4.39 13.10
C GLY A 45 4.84 -3.96 14.55
N ILE A 46 3.64 -3.41 14.79
CA ILE A 46 3.14 -3.08 16.14
C ILE A 46 2.11 -4.10 16.61
N ASP A 47 1.91 -4.21 17.93
CA ASP A 47 0.87 -5.05 18.50
C ASP A 47 -0.53 -4.51 18.14
N TRP A 48 -1.49 -5.43 18.01
CA TRP A 48 -2.87 -5.12 17.65
C TRP A 48 -3.53 -4.13 18.62
N GLU A 49 -3.27 -4.24 19.92
CA GLU A 49 -3.86 -3.33 20.91
C GLU A 49 -3.27 -1.93 20.84
N ASP A 50 -2.00 -1.81 20.45
CA ASP A 50 -1.36 -0.50 20.26
C ASP A 50 -1.83 0.15 18.96
N MET A 51 -1.96 -0.63 17.89
CA MET A 51 -2.56 -0.18 16.63
C MET A 51 -3.98 0.37 16.83
N LYS A 52 -4.80 -0.34 17.60
CA LYS A 52 -6.17 0.09 17.91
C LYS A 52 -6.22 1.44 18.62
N LYS A 53 -5.32 1.68 19.57
CA LYS A 53 -5.23 2.98 20.28
C LYS A 53 -4.85 4.11 19.32
N GLU A 54 -3.93 3.86 18.39
CA GLU A 54 -3.55 4.86 17.38
C GLU A 54 -4.70 5.18 16.43
N MET A 55 -5.43 4.17 15.95
CA MET A 55 -6.62 4.37 15.12
C MET A 55 -7.71 5.20 15.80
N ASP A 56 -7.96 4.95 17.09
CA ASP A 56 -8.93 5.70 17.89
C ASP A 56 -8.57 7.19 18.03
N LEU A 57 -7.30 7.58 17.81
CA LEU A 57 -6.88 8.98 17.77
C LEU A 57 -7.10 9.61 16.39
N TRP A 58 -6.94 8.83 15.32
CA TRP A 58 -7.06 9.30 13.94
C TRP A 58 -8.51 9.40 13.45
N LEU A 59 -9.40 8.56 13.99
CA LEU A 59 -10.82 8.49 13.61
C LEU A 59 -11.72 9.39 14.49
N LYS A 60 -11.13 10.28 15.30
CA LYS A 60 -11.82 11.33 16.06
C LYS A 60 -11.94 12.62 15.24
#